data_AF-A0A183EGQ0-F1
#
_entry.id   AF-A0A183EGQ0-F1
#
_cell.length_a   1.000
_cell.length_b   1.000
_cell.length_c   1.000
_cell.angle_alpha   90.00
_cell.angle_beta   90.00
_cell.angle_gamma   90.00
#
_symmetry.space_group_name_H-M   'P 1'
#
loop_
_entity.id
_entity.type
_entity.pdbx_description
1 polymer ?
#
loop_
_entity_poly.entity_id
_entity_poly.type
_entity_poly.pdbx_seq_one_letter_code
_entity_poly.pdbx_strand_id
1 'polypeptide(L)'
;MKGVLQNDTVINVCIGKEWYRFPSSFFLPSSGKSDGGRLWTAELKFIRSEFAFLLPKPYLVGSILQITRAIPTEMNDMNREEVIRYADIEQCDFLVDLETPDTTKLEPNFAEQRIREQEDARTRS
;
A
#
# COMPACT_ATOMS: atom_id res chain seq x y z
N MET A 1 -17.87 34.32 -0.28
CA MET A 1 -17.24 33.77 0.94
C MET A 1 -16.61 32.44 0.59
N LYS A 2 -15.42 32.19 1.12
CA LYS A 2 -14.42 31.19 0.69
C LYS A 2 -14.95 29.76 0.59
N GLY A 3 -14.43 29.04 -0.41
CA GLY A 3 -14.39 27.59 -0.47
C GLY A 3 -13.24 27.19 -1.39
N VAL A 4 -12.01 27.48 -0.99
CA VAL A 4 -10.81 26.96 -1.66
C VAL A 4 -10.94 25.44 -1.67
N LEU A 5 -10.83 24.83 -2.85
CA LEU A 5 -10.75 23.38 -3.03
C LEU A 5 -9.69 22.87 -2.06
N GLN A 6 -10.14 22.21 -1.00
CA GLN A 6 -9.26 21.66 0.01
C GLN A 6 -8.58 20.47 -0.66
N ASN A 7 -7.29 20.60 -0.99
CA ASN A 7 -6.53 19.48 -1.55
C ASN A 7 -6.57 18.34 -0.53
N ASP A 8 -7.44 17.36 -0.80
CA ASP A 8 -7.55 16.13 -0.05
C ASP A 8 -6.22 15.38 -0.19
N THR A 9 -5.62 15.01 0.94
CA THR A 9 -4.36 14.25 0.94
C THR A 9 -4.69 12.77 0.81
N VAL A 10 -4.11 12.10 -0.18
CA VAL A 10 -4.15 10.63 -0.27
C VAL A 10 -2.92 10.07 0.46
N ILE A 11 -3.14 9.16 1.40
CA ILE A 11 -2.10 8.44 2.12
C ILE A 11 -1.97 7.05 1.51
N ASN A 12 -0.82 6.73 0.91
CA ASN A 12 -0.51 5.41 0.39
C ASN A 12 0.06 4.53 1.49
N VAL A 13 -0.74 3.55 1.93
CA VAL A 13 -0.30 2.51 2.86
C VAL A 13 0.09 1.28 2.06
N CYS A 14 1.39 1.03 1.99
CA CYS A 14 1.94 -0.10 1.26
C CYS A 14 2.08 -1.33 2.13
N ILE A 15 1.87 -2.50 1.52
CA ILE A 15 2.10 -3.81 2.13
C ILE A 15 2.93 -4.70 1.21
N GLY A 16 3.86 -5.44 1.81
CA GLY A 16 4.72 -6.42 1.14
C GLY A 16 4.41 -7.83 1.62
N LYS A 17 5.43 -8.56 2.07
CA LYS A 17 5.34 -9.99 2.46
C LYS A 17 4.29 -10.30 3.54
N GLU A 18 3.93 -9.29 4.31
CA GLU A 18 2.97 -9.40 5.41
C GLU A 18 1.55 -9.77 4.95
N TRP A 19 1.15 -9.38 3.73
CA TRP A 19 -0.25 -9.45 3.29
C TRP A 19 -0.87 -10.86 3.41
N TYR A 20 -0.06 -11.93 3.28
CA TYR A 20 -0.48 -13.33 3.36
C TYR A 20 0.10 -14.09 4.56
N ARG A 21 1.00 -13.45 5.32
CA ARG A 21 1.69 -14.06 6.46
C ARG A 21 1.09 -13.64 7.79
N PHE A 22 0.38 -12.50 7.84
CA PHE A 22 -0.24 -12.05 9.09
C PHE A 22 -1.50 -12.85 9.44
N PRO A 23 -1.62 -13.38 10.67
CA PRO A 23 -2.76 -14.21 11.08
C PRO A 23 -4.02 -13.41 11.48
N SER A 24 -4.04 -12.08 11.29
CA SER A 24 -5.15 -11.21 11.66
C SER A 24 -5.46 -10.18 10.57
N SER A 25 -6.55 -9.42 10.76
CA SER A 25 -6.98 -8.37 9.83
C SER A 25 -7.17 -7.04 10.56
N PHE A 26 -6.84 -5.95 9.89
CA PHE A 26 -7.07 -4.59 10.37
C PHE A 26 -7.87 -3.80 9.34
N PHE A 27 -8.70 -2.87 9.81
CA PHE A 27 -9.42 -1.95 8.93
C PHE A 27 -8.58 -0.70 8.68
N LEU A 28 -8.39 -0.37 7.41
CA LEU A 28 -7.85 0.92 7.00
C LEU A 28 -8.99 1.94 6.96
N PRO A 29 -8.85 3.09 7.64
CA PRO A 29 -9.86 4.13 7.62
C PRO A 29 -9.98 4.71 6.21
N SER A 30 -11.19 4.70 5.64
CA SER A 30 -11.44 5.24 4.29
C SER A 30 -11.17 6.74 4.19
N SER A 31 -11.33 7.46 5.30
CA SER A 31 -11.02 8.89 5.38
C SER A 31 -10.89 9.37 6.83
N GLY A 32 -10.23 10.51 7.03
CA GLY A 32 -10.22 11.22 8.31
C GLY A 32 -9.92 12.72 8.16
N LYS A 33 -9.72 13.39 9.29
CA LYS A 33 -9.34 14.80 9.37
C LYS A 33 -8.03 14.94 10.13
N SER A 34 -7.14 15.80 9.64
CA SER A 34 -5.94 16.24 10.37
C SER A 34 -6.30 17.32 11.40
N ASP A 35 -5.37 17.61 12.32
CA ASP A 35 -5.51 18.68 13.34
C ASP A 35 -5.83 20.06 12.73
N GLY A 36 -5.38 20.31 11.49
CA GLY A 36 -5.68 21.51 10.70
C GLY A 36 -6.99 21.46 9.91
N GLY A 37 -7.84 20.45 10.14
CA GLY A 37 -9.14 20.27 9.48
C GLY A 37 -9.08 19.84 8.01
N ARG A 38 -7.90 19.47 7.48
CA ARG A 38 -7.77 18.93 6.11
C ARG A 38 -8.22 17.48 6.08
N LEU A 39 -9.06 17.15 5.10
CA LEU A 39 -9.49 15.78 4.84
C LEU A 39 -8.34 14.98 4.24
N TRP A 40 -8.30 13.70 4.58
CA TRP A 40 -7.40 12.73 3.99
C TRP A 40 -8.14 11.42 3.74
N THR A 41 -7.66 10.65 2.76
CA THR A 41 -8.07 9.27 2.47
C THR A 41 -6.87 8.35 2.57
N ALA A 42 -7.10 7.06 2.81
CA ALA A 42 -6.03 6.06 2.79
C ALA A 42 -6.29 5.04 1.68
N GLU A 43 -5.24 4.74 0.93
CA GLU A 43 -5.26 3.71 -0.13
C GLU A 43 -4.25 2.62 0.18
N LEU A 44 -4.72 1.36 0.11
CA LEU A 44 -3.85 0.21 0.20
C LEU A 44 -3.12 -0.02 -1.14
N LYS A 45 -1.80 -0.18 -1.08
CA LYS A 45 -0.96 -0.52 -2.24
C LYS A 45 -0.13 -1.76 -1.93
N PHE A 46 0.20 -2.54 -2.96
CA PHE A 46 1.14 -3.65 -2.83
C PHE A 46 2.50 -3.21 -3.35
N ILE A 47 3.57 -3.54 -2.62
CA ILE A 47 4.92 -3.51 -3.18
C ILE A 47 5.32 -4.92 -3.61
N ARG A 48 6.26 -5.02 -4.55
CA ARG A 48 6.72 -6.32 -5.02
C ARG A 48 7.44 -7.07 -3.90
N SER A 49 7.07 -8.33 -3.68
CA SER A 49 7.70 -9.24 -2.72
C SER A 49 8.03 -10.59 -3.40
N GLU A 50 8.47 -11.60 -2.65
CA GLU A 50 8.68 -12.95 -3.19
C GLU A 50 7.34 -13.65 -3.51
N PHE A 51 6.20 -13.04 -3.16
CA PHE A 51 4.89 -13.50 -3.60
C PHE A 51 4.64 -13.10 -5.06
N ALA A 52 4.83 -14.07 -5.96
CA ALA A 52 4.67 -13.91 -7.41
C ALA A 52 3.40 -14.60 -7.96
N PHE A 53 2.27 -14.43 -7.27
CA PHE A 53 0.97 -14.90 -7.73
C PHE A 53 -0.05 -13.74 -7.79
N LEU A 54 -1.28 -14.02 -8.21
CA LEU A 54 -2.32 -13.02 -8.40
C LEU A 54 -2.70 -12.36 -7.06
N LEU A 55 -2.52 -11.05 -6.99
CA LEU A 55 -2.90 -10.24 -5.83
C LEU A 55 -4.36 -9.75 -5.92
N PRO A 56 -5.01 -9.48 -4.77
CA PRO A 56 -6.30 -8.83 -4.74
C PRO A 56 -6.31 -7.50 -5.52
N LYS A 57 -7.41 -7.23 -6.22
CA LYS A 57 -7.65 -5.95 -6.90
C LYS A 57 -8.56 -5.07 -6.02
N PRO A 58 -8.31 -3.75 -5.95
CA PRO A 58 -9.27 -2.82 -5.36
C PRO A 58 -10.64 -2.94 -6.02
N TYR A 59 -11.70 -2.82 -5.22
CA TYR A 59 -13.06 -2.75 -5.74
C TYR A 59 -13.26 -1.50 -6.58
N LEU A 60 -14.16 -1.59 -7.56
CA LEU A 60 -14.60 -0.42 -8.32
C LEU A 60 -15.33 0.58 -7.41
N VAL A 61 -15.31 1.85 -7.80
CA VAL A 61 -16.13 2.88 -7.16
C VAL A 61 -17.52 2.88 -7.81
N GLY A 62 -18.57 2.71 -7.03
CA GLY A 62 -19.95 2.69 -7.52
C GLY A 62 -20.96 2.16 -6.51
N SER A 63 -22.18 1.91 -6.95
CA SER A 63 -23.18 1.22 -6.13
C SER A 63 -22.79 -0.25 -5.91
N ILE A 64 -23.22 -0.84 -4.78
CA ILE A 64 -22.93 -2.25 -4.45
C ILE A 64 -23.32 -3.19 -5.61
N LEU A 65 -24.45 -2.95 -6.26
CA LEU A 65 -24.91 -3.77 -7.40
C LEU A 65 -24.00 -3.64 -8.63
N GLN A 66 -23.43 -2.46 -8.88
CA GLN A 66 -22.47 -2.28 -9.98
C GLN A 66 -21.13 -2.95 -9.66
N ILE A 67 -20.63 -2.78 -8.43
CA ILE A 67 -19.34 -3.34 -8.00
C ILE A 67 -19.37 -4.87 -8.05
N THR A 68 -20.40 -5.50 -7.49
CA THR A 68 -20.49 -6.96 -7.35
C THR A 68 -20.81 -7.69 -8.66
N ARG A 69 -21.32 -6.98 -9.69
CA ARG A 69 -21.60 -7.54 -11.02
C ARG A 69 -20.50 -7.29 -12.04
N ALA A 70 -19.58 -6.39 -11.75
CA ALA A 70 -18.48 -6.10 -12.66
C ALA A 70 -17.49 -7.27 -12.69
N ILE A 71 -17.05 -7.64 -13.90
CA ILE A 71 -15.96 -8.59 -14.09
C ILE A 71 -14.66 -7.80 -13.94
N PRO A 72 -13.81 -8.08 -12.93
CA PRO A 72 -12.56 -7.37 -12.75
C PRO A 72 -11.59 -7.69 -13.89
N THR A 73 -10.97 -6.67 -14.47
CA THR A 73 -9.93 -6.85 -15.48
C THR A 73 -8.59 -7.27 -14.84
N GLU A 74 -7.69 -7.81 -15.66
CA GLU A 74 -6.36 -8.31 -15.24
C GLU A 74 -6.45 -9.32 -14.09
N MET A 75 -7.44 -10.22 -14.20
CA MET A 75 -7.52 -11.43 -13.40
C MET A 75 -7.31 -12.60 -14.36
N ASN A 76 -6.48 -13.56 -13.99
CA ASN A 76 -6.20 -14.74 -14.81
C ASN A 76 -6.56 -16.01 -14.02
N ASP A 77 -6.94 -17.07 -14.75
CA ASP A 77 -7.39 -18.35 -14.21
C ASP A 77 -6.27 -19.30 -13.77
N MET A 78 -5.01 -18.85 -13.90
CA MET A 78 -3.81 -19.61 -13.55
C MET A 78 -3.08 -19.05 -12.32
N ASN A 79 -3.68 -18.08 -11.62
CA ASN A 79 -3.10 -17.41 -10.45
C ASN A 79 -1.72 -16.79 -10.73
N ARG A 80 -1.42 -16.40 -11.97
CA ARG A 80 -0.14 -15.82 -12.38
C ARG A 80 0.01 -14.40 -11.83
N GLU A 81 1.24 -14.00 -11.54
CA GLU A 81 1.63 -12.64 -11.15
C GLU A 81 1.06 -11.60 -12.13
N GLU A 82 0.46 -10.53 -11.60
CA GLU A 82 0.02 -9.38 -12.37
C GLU A 82 0.86 -8.17 -11.98
N VAL A 83 1.95 -7.93 -12.72
CA VAL A 83 2.98 -6.94 -12.36
C VAL A 83 2.47 -5.50 -12.22
N ILE A 84 1.34 -5.17 -12.86
CA ILE A 84 0.70 -3.85 -12.74
C ILE A 84 0.04 -3.61 -11.38
N ARG A 85 -0.06 -4.65 -10.52
CA ARG A 85 -0.63 -4.54 -9.17
C ARG A 85 0.31 -3.85 -8.19
N TYR A 86 1.59 -3.76 -8.52
CA TYR A 86 2.61 -3.20 -7.63
C TYR A 86 2.75 -1.69 -7.80
N ALA A 87 2.87 -0.99 -6.68
CA ALA A 87 3.35 0.38 -6.61
C ALA A 87 4.88 0.39 -6.39
N ASP A 88 5.51 1.50 -6.76
CA ASP A 88 6.89 1.76 -6.35
C ASP A 88 6.93 2.06 -4.85
N ILE A 89 7.95 1.59 -4.14
CA ILE A 89 8.12 1.83 -2.71
C ILE A 89 8.27 3.33 -2.41
N GLU A 90 8.81 4.12 -3.34
CA GLU A 90 8.95 5.57 -3.20
C GLU A 90 7.60 6.30 -3.17
N GLN A 91 6.51 5.65 -3.60
CA GLN A 91 5.15 6.21 -3.56
C GLN A 91 4.46 5.99 -2.21
N CYS A 92 5.07 5.21 -1.32
CA CYS A 92 4.48 4.82 -0.03
C CYS A 92 4.71 5.90 1.03
N ASP A 93 3.64 6.35 1.70
CA ASP A 93 3.75 7.18 2.89
C ASP A 93 4.03 6.33 4.14
N PHE A 94 3.43 5.13 4.17
CA PHE A 94 3.65 4.13 5.21
C PHE A 94 3.88 2.77 4.56
N LEU A 95 4.75 1.98 5.18
CA LEU A 95 4.95 0.57 4.84
C LEU A 95 4.63 -0.27 6.07
N VAL A 96 3.72 -1.24 5.91
CA VAL A 96 3.47 -2.30 6.89
C VAL A 96 4.19 -3.55 6.39
N ASP A 97 5.16 -4.01 7.18
CA ASP A 97 5.98 -5.17 6.84
C ASP A 97 6.12 -6.13 8.02
N LEU A 98 6.44 -7.39 7.69
CA LEU A 98 6.77 -8.43 8.65
C LEU A 98 8.27 -8.68 8.65
N GLU A 99 8.91 -8.43 9.79
CA GLU A 99 10.30 -8.78 9.99
C GLU A 99 10.44 -10.30 10.13
N THR A 100 11.22 -10.89 9.23
CA THR A 100 11.56 -12.31 9.21
C THR A 100 13.08 -12.49 9.20
N PRO A 101 13.63 -13.59 9.77
CA PRO A 101 15.06 -13.88 9.68
C PRO A 101 15.54 -14.04 8.23
N ASP A 102 14.69 -14.63 7.38
CA ASP A 102 14.98 -14.79 5.96
C ASP A 102 14.72 -13.47 5.24
N THR A 103 15.77 -12.94 4.60
CA THR A 103 15.69 -11.71 3.79
C THR A 103 16.12 -12.01 2.36
N THR A 104 15.47 -11.34 1.42
CA THR A 104 15.82 -11.41 -0.01
C THR A 104 15.96 -10.01 -0.58
N LYS A 105 16.26 -9.92 -1.88
CA LYS A 105 16.26 -8.62 -2.58
C LYS A 105 14.87 -7.96 -2.58
N LEU A 106 13.79 -8.73 -2.65
CA LEU A 106 12.41 -8.23 -2.67
C LEU A 106 11.77 -8.16 -1.28
N GLU A 107 12.31 -8.90 -0.30
CA GLU A 107 11.83 -8.92 1.08
C GLU A 107 12.97 -8.62 2.07
N PRO A 108 13.64 -7.46 1.97
CA PRO A 108 14.68 -7.07 2.93
C PRO A 108 14.06 -6.78 4.31
N ASN A 109 14.93 -6.47 5.28
CA ASN A 109 14.51 -5.79 6.50
C ASN A 109 14.36 -4.28 6.20
N PHE A 110 13.14 -3.84 5.89
CA PHE A 110 12.86 -2.45 5.53
C PHE A 110 13.09 -1.48 6.70
N ALA A 111 12.88 -1.91 7.94
CA ALA A 111 13.10 -1.07 9.11
C ALA A 111 14.59 -0.73 9.28
N GLU A 112 15.47 -1.73 9.15
CA GLU A 112 16.92 -1.55 9.20
C GLU A 112 17.45 -0.68 8.05
N GLN A 113 16.93 -0.87 6.83
CA GLN A 113 17.34 -0.07 5.67
C GLN A 113 17.06 1.43 5.90
N ARG A 114 15.85 1.76 6.35
CA ARG A 114 15.46 3.14 6.65
C ARG A 114 16.36 3.79 7.71
N ILE A 115 16.73 3.04 8.75
CA ILE A 115 17.64 3.54 9.80
C ILE A 115 19.00 3.90 9.20
N ARG A 116 19.59 2.99 8.42
CA ARG A 116 20.90 3.21 7.78
C ARG A 116 20.89 4.42 6.84
N GLU A 117 19.84 4.56 6.03
CA GLU A 117 19.67 5.70 5.12
C GLU A 117 19.62 7.03 5.88
N GLN A 118 18.95 7.06 7.03
CA GLN A 118 18.88 8.25 7.90
C GLN A 118 20.24 8.56 8.55
N GLU A 119 20.99 7.55 8.98
CA GLU A 119 22.34 7.72 9.54
C GLU A 119 23.34 8.23 8.48
N ASP A 120 23.30 7.67 7.28
CA ASP A 120 24.12 8.09 6.14
C ASP A 120 23.81 9.54 5.74
N ALA A 121 22.53 9.91 5.68
CA ALA A 121 22.10 11.27 5.40
C ALA A 121 22.59 12.27 6.46
N ARG A 122 22.60 11.87 7.73
CA ARG A 122 23.09 12.70 8.84
C ARG A 122 24.61 12.88 8.82
N THR A 123 25.35 11.86 8.40
CA THR A 123 26.83 11.87 8.37
C THR A 123 27.37 12.65 7.16
N ARG A 124 26.56 12.82 6.11
CA ARG A 124 26.91 13.61 4.92
C ARG A 124 26.57 15.10 5.05
N SER A 125 25.93 15.52 6.15
CA SER A 125 25.60 16.92 6.44
C SER A 125 26.57 17.54 7.43
#